data_AF-A0A9P4QYY1-F1
#
_entry.id   AF-A0A9P4QYY1-F1
#
_cell.length_a   1.000
_cell.length_b   1.000
_cell.length_c   1.000
_cell.angle_alpha   90.00
_cell.angle_beta   90.00
_cell.angle_gamma   90.00
#
_symmetry.space_group_name_H-M   'P 1'
#
loop_
_entity.id
_entity.type
_entity.pdbx_description
1 polymer ?
#
loop_
_entity_poly.entity_id
_entity_poly.type
_entity_poly.pdbx_seq_one_letter_code
_entity_poly.pdbx_strand_id
1 'polypeptide(L)'
;GSTIAIPVEGRGESIEIPASRSSISDAQSYMHNLSLSPSMKERRGSRNSFGASLPIPRSTRQSRLSSVHYPDGKPQRPGMPPIQPTRDILAAQVQDLAGEKVRAAKDMAFVFDIDGVLVHGDRLIPEGRRVLEILNGDNELGIKIPHIFLTNGSGKPELARVEQLSKILRNPISTDQFIQSHTPMRALAEYYKTVLVVGGEGYKCREVAEQYGFQDIVVPNDIVAWDPTIAPYRVFTDEERATSRPRDFSKTNIDAIMVFSDSRDYATDMQIIMDLLRSENGRFGTVAKDPVSQRIPIYFSQGDMLCPTEHPIPRMSQGTFRIGLEAMYKALTGADLERVVYGKPELATYKYADEVIASWMEQIHNDERLPANVYMIGDNPASDIIGGNMYGWNTCLVRTGVYQGEGNDDNNPASFGVFKNVLEAVQTAIRKELGKEFRFEFDEKTINPVLHGSGVSAI
;
A
#
# COMPACT_ATOMS: atom_id res chain seq x y z
N GLY A 1 12.97 27.40 -9.34
CA GLY A 1 11.92 26.78 -8.53
C GLY A 1 12.60 26.09 -7.38
N SER A 2 12.49 26.67 -6.18
CA SER A 2 12.88 26.02 -4.94
C SER A 2 11.82 24.98 -4.60
N THR A 3 12.19 23.71 -4.56
CA THR A 3 11.37 22.61 -4.04
C THR A 3 11.13 22.79 -2.54
N ILE A 4 10.02 22.25 -1.99
CA ILE A 4 9.81 22.13 -0.53
C ILE A 4 11.09 21.53 0.08
N ALA A 5 11.81 22.34 0.86
CA ALA A 5 13.00 21.91 1.56
C ALA A 5 12.55 21.25 2.87
N ILE A 6 12.83 19.95 3.02
CA ILE A 6 12.70 19.27 4.30
C ILE A 6 13.80 19.83 5.24
N PRO A 7 13.50 20.21 6.49
CA PRO A 7 14.53 20.69 7.42
C PRO A 7 15.63 19.64 7.61
N VAL A 8 16.89 20.04 7.47
CA VAL A 8 18.09 19.15 7.47
C VAL A 8 18.40 18.55 8.86
N GLU A 9 17.56 18.77 9.87
CA GLU A 9 17.80 18.39 11.28
C GLU A 9 16.99 17.14 11.72
N GLY A 10 16.72 16.19 10.81
CA GLY A 10 16.15 14.89 11.18
C GLY A 10 17.14 14.02 11.96
N ARG A 11 16.68 13.27 12.97
CA ARG A 11 17.51 12.39 13.81
C ARG A 11 17.88 11.07 13.10
N GLY A 12 18.33 11.10 11.85
CA GLY A 12 18.98 9.95 11.19
C GLY A 12 18.22 8.62 11.08
N GLU A 13 16.94 8.53 11.49
CA GLU A 13 16.12 7.31 11.44
C GLU A 13 15.17 7.26 10.22
N SER A 14 15.12 8.32 9.40
CA SER A 14 14.24 8.43 8.24
C SER A 14 14.98 8.30 6.91
N ILE A 15 14.41 7.53 5.98
CA ILE A 15 14.94 7.33 4.62
C ILE A 15 14.33 8.36 3.67
N GLU A 16 15.17 9.15 3.00
CA GLU A 16 14.73 10.08 1.95
C GLU A 16 14.40 9.35 0.65
N ILE A 17 13.20 9.59 0.11
CA ILE A 17 12.71 8.96 -1.13
C ILE A 17 12.33 10.08 -2.13
N PRO A 18 12.84 10.06 -3.37
CA PRO A 18 12.47 11.04 -4.37
C PRO A 18 10.99 10.92 -4.74
N ALA A 19 10.31 12.06 -4.93
CA ALA A 19 8.90 12.11 -5.30
C ALA A 19 8.64 11.51 -6.69
N SER A 20 7.62 10.66 -6.82
CA SER A 20 7.19 10.04 -8.09
C SER A 20 6.36 10.97 -8.98
N ARG A 21 5.78 12.02 -8.41
CA ARG A 21 5.03 13.08 -9.09
C ARG A 21 5.68 14.45 -8.83
N SER A 22 5.37 15.38 -9.73
CA SER A 22 5.71 16.79 -9.55
C SER A 22 5.13 17.29 -8.22
N SER A 23 5.94 18.00 -7.42
CA SER A 23 5.44 18.68 -6.22
C SER A 23 4.53 19.85 -6.58
N ILE A 24 4.66 20.42 -7.79
CA ILE A 24 3.83 21.50 -8.31
C ILE A 24 2.46 20.95 -8.74
N SER A 25 1.40 21.69 -8.38
CA SER A 25 0.00 21.44 -8.74
C SER A 25 -0.20 20.93 -10.17
N ASP A 26 -1.01 19.88 -10.30
CA ASP A 26 -1.48 19.32 -11.58
C ASP A 26 -2.90 19.79 -11.92
N ALA A 27 -3.55 20.57 -11.04
CA ALA A 27 -4.88 21.12 -11.26
C ALA A 27 -5.02 21.88 -12.58
N GLN A 28 -3.95 22.51 -13.08
CA GLN A 28 -3.99 23.25 -14.34
C GLN A 28 -4.44 22.39 -15.52
N SER A 29 -4.11 21.10 -15.52
CA SER A 29 -4.58 20.16 -16.54
C SER A 29 -6.10 20.02 -16.54
N TYR A 30 -6.73 20.05 -15.36
CA TYR A 30 -8.17 19.96 -15.17
C TYR A 30 -8.91 21.30 -15.28
N MET A 31 -8.19 22.42 -15.12
CA MET A 31 -8.77 23.77 -15.17
C MET A 31 -9.07 24.25 -16.60
N HIS A 32 -8.48 23.66 -17.65
CA HIS A 32 -8.70 24.08 -19.05
C HIS A 32 -9.08 22.98 -20.05
N ASN A 33 -9.13 21.70 -19.69
CA ASN A 33 -9.83 20.66 -20.46
C ASN A 33 -10.14 19.45 -19.55
N LEU A 34 -11.34 18.91 -19.70
CA LEU A 34 -11.74 17.66 -19.03
C LEU A 34 -10.82 16.51 -19.46
N SER A 35 -10.28 15.82 -18.46
CA SER A 35 -9.48 14.57 -18.49
C SER A 35 -8.01 14.67 -18.89
N LEU A 36 -7.14 14.51 -17.89
CA LEU A 36 -5.92 13.70 -18.00
C LEU A 36 -5.86 12.78 -16.78
N SER A 37 -6.07 11.48 -17.00
CA SER A 37 -5.73 10.44 -16.01
C SER A 37 -4.25 10.10 -16.18
N PRO A 38 -3.50 9.75 -15.12
CA PRO A 38 -2.15 9.23 -15.26
C PRO A 38 -2.16 8.01 -16.19
N SER A 39 -1.42 8.08 -17.31
CA SER A 39 -1.35 7.03 -18.32
C SER A 39 0.11 6.75 -18.69
N MET A 40 0.47 5.48 -18.81
CA MET A 40 1.80 5.08 -19.29
C MET A 40 2.07 5.53 -20.73
N LYS A 41 1.01 5.81 -21.50
CA LYS A 41 1.08 6.11 -22.94
C LYS A 41 1.69 7.49 -23.24
N GLU A 42 1.68 8.41 -22.27
CA GLU A 42 2.07 9.81 -22.48
C GLU A 42 3.45 10.20 -21.92
N ARG A 43 4.18 9.27 -21.27
CA ARG A 43 5.59 9.50 -20.91
C ARG A 43 6.53 9.28 -22.10
N ARG A 44 6.43 10.12 -23.14
CA ARG A 44 7.57 10.34 -24.04
C ARG A 44 8.55 11.26 -23.32
N GLY A 45 9.60 10.66 -22.76
CA GLY A 45 10.65 11.35 -22.05
C GLY A 45 11.23 12.52 -22.85
N SER A 46 11.37 13.64 -22.16
CA SER A 46 12.25 14.75 -22.54
C SER A 46 13.66 14.18 -22.79
N ARG A 47 14.00 13.99 -24.06
CA ARG A 47 15.35 13.64 -24.51
C ARG A 47 16.16 14.92 -24.53
N ASN A 48 16.82 15.23 -23.41
CA ASN A 48 17.99 16.09 -23.38
C ASN A 48 18.86 15.75 -22.15
N SER A 49 19.54 14.61 -22.25
CA SER A 49 20.81 14.38 -21.54
C SER A 49 21.60 13.30 -22.29
N PHE A 50 22.56 13.75 -23.10
CA PHE A 50 23.68 12.92 -23.53
C PHE A 50 24.59 12.67 -22.33
N GLY A 51 24.97 11.41 -22.08
CA GLY A 51 25.92 11.07 -21.02
C GLY A 51 26.31 9.60 -20.97
N ALA A 52 27.27 9.24 -21.84
CA ALA A 52 28.25 8.16 -21.72
C ALA A 52 27.80 6.74 -21.27
N SER A 53 27.80 5.83 -22.24
CA SER A 53 27.99 4.40 -22.00
C SER A 53 29.43 4.12 -21.56
N LEU A 54 29.61 3.27 -20.54
CA LEU A 54 30.90 2.63 -20.22
C LEU A 54 30.69 1.14 -19.86
N PRO A 55 31.48 0.22 -20.44
CA PRO A 55 31.37 -1.23 -20.22
C PRO A 55 32.27 -1.72 -19.07
N ILE A 56 32.35 -3.06 -18.88
CA ILE A 56 33.39 -3.91 -18.21
C ILE A 56 32.79 -4.77 -17.04
N PRO A 57 33.23 -6.03 -16.75
CA PRO A 57 33.59 -7.19 -17.58
C PRO A 57 32.84 -8.49 -17.18
N ARG A 58 32.80 -9.49 -18.08
CA ARG A 58 32.51 -10.89 -17.69
C ARG A 58 33.76 -11.51 -17.06
N SER A 59 33.65 -12.06 -15.85
CA SER A 59 34.64 -13.02 -15.34
C SER A 59 34.02 -14.38 -15.05
N THR A 60 34.54 -15.34 -15.78
CA THR A 60 34.49 -16.80 -15.67
C THR A 60 34.48 -17.34 -14.24
N ARG A 61 33.47 -18.17 -13.93
CA ARG A 61 33.68 -19.34 -13.06
C ARG A 61 33.17 -20.59 -13.76
N GLN A 62 34.09 -21.53 -13.89
CA GLN A 62 33.96 -22.78 -14.63
C GLN A 62 32.88 -23.67 -14.02
N SER A 63 31.90 -23.99 -14.85
CA SER A 63 31.16 -25.24 -14.78
C SER A 63 32.11 -26.43 -14.89
N ARG A 64 32.18 -27.28 -13.87
CA ARG A 64 32.68 -28.65 -14.03
C ARG A 64 31.50 -29.56 -14.32
N LEU A 65 31.20 -29.72 -15.60
CA LEU A 65 30.45 -30.84 -16.15
C LEU A 65 31.04 -31.14 -17.52
N SER A 66 31.76 -32.26 -17.63
CA SER A 66 32.16 -32.84 -18.91
C SER A 66 31.72 -34.29 -18.93
N SER A 67 30.61 -34.51 -19.64
CA SER A 67 30.40 -35.53 -20.67
C SER A 67 31.13 -36.88 -20.56
N VAL A 68 30.31 -37.92 -20.34
CA VAL A 68 30.18 -39.19 -21.08
C VAL A 68 31.28 -39.51 -22.11
N HIS A 69 31.94 -40.65 -21.88
CA HIS A 69 32.44 -41.56 -22.91
C HIS A 69 32.18 -43.01 -22.46
N TYR A 70 31.44 -43.76 -23.27
CA TYR A 70 31.48 -45.23 -23.30
C TYR A 70 32.29 -45.63 -24.52
N PRO A 71 33.12 -46.68 -24.42
CA PRO A 71 32.85 -47.84 -25.25
C PRO A 71 33.04 -49.18 -24.52
N ASP A 72 32.13 -50.10 -24.83
CA ASP A 72 32.23 -51.56 -24.82
C ASP A 72 32.72 -52.34 -23.59
N GLY A 73 31.89 -53.32 -23.20
CA GLY A 73 32.34 -54.48 -22.44
C GLY A 73 31.26 -55.15 -21.58
N LYS A 74 30.41 -55.99 -22.18
CA LYS A 74 29.68 -57.03 -21.42
C LYS A 74 30.71 -58.06 -20.92
N PRO A 75 30.52 -58.63 -19.72
CA PRO A 75 29.91 -59.96 -19.71
C PRO A 75 28.86 -60.18 -18.62
N GLN A 76 28.03 -61.17 -18.91
CA GLN A 76 26.85 -61.67 -18.23
C GLN A 76 27.23 -62.73 -17.17
N ARG A 77 26.56 -62.75 -15.99
CA ARG A 77 26.08 -63.96 -15.24
C ARG A 77 25.47 -63.62 -13.86
N PRO A 78 24.68 -64.51 -13.22
CA PRO A 78 23.27 -64.22 -12.90
C PRO A 78 22.90 -64.28 -11.41
N GLY A 79 21.74 -63.68 -11.07
CA GLY A 79 20.93 -64.09 -9.92
C GLY A 79 21.06 -63.22 -8.66
N MET A 80 20.26 -62.15 -8.57
CA MET A 80 19.69 -61.65 -7.32
C MET A 80 18.27 -61.14 -7.59
N PRO A 81 17.32 -61.32 -6.64
CA PRO A 81 15.94 -60.86 -6.80
C PRO A 81 15.89 -59.32 -6.89
N PRO A 82 14.82 -58.74 -7.48
CA PRO A 82 14.73 -57.29 -7.64
C PRO A 82 14.73 -56.63 -6.27
N ILE A 83 15.75 -55.82 -6.01
CA ILE A 83 15.74 -54.84 -4.92
C ILE A 83 14.53 -53.95 -5.20
N GLN A 84 13.64 -53.82 -4.22
CA GLN A 84 12.67 -52.74 -4.14
C GLN A 84 13.36 -51.54 -3.47
N PRO A 85 13.82 -50.51 -4.19
CA PRO A 85 14.14 -49.23 -3.60
C PRO A 85 13.13 -48.17 -4.05
N THR A 86 11.86 -48.54 -4.23
CA THR A 86 10.87 -47.60 -4.76
C THR A 86 10.30 -46.69 -3.68
N ARG A 87 10.19 -47.10 -2.42
CA ARG A 87 9.56 -46.24 -1.39
C ARG A 87 10.48 -45.17 -0.85
N ASP A 88 11.73 -45.48 -0.52
CA ASP A 88 12.63 -44.51 0.10
C ASP A 88 13.13 -43.46 -0.90
N ILE A 89 13.33 -43.85 -2.16
CA ILE A 89 13.66 -42.90 -3.25
C ILE A 89 12.46 -42.00 -3.56
N LEU A 90 11.24 -42.56 -3.63
CA LEU A 90 10.04 -41.76 -3.82
C LEU A 90 9.78 -40.85 -2.61
N ALA A 91 10.03 -41.31 -1.38
CA ALA A 91 9.88 -40.50 -0.18
C ALA A 91 10.89 -39.36 -0.12
N ALA A 92 12.16 -39.61 -0.47
CA ALA A 92 13.19 -38.57 -0.58
C ALA A 92 12.84 -37.55 -1.67
N GLN A 93 12.40 -38.00 -2.85
CA GLN A 93 11.96 -37.11 -3.93
C GLN A 93 10.74 -36.28 -3.53
N VAL A 94 9.79 -36.86 -2.79
CA VAL A 94 8.61 -36.15 -2.27
C VAL A 94 9.02 -35.12 -1.22
N GLN A 95 9.98 -35.44 -0.34
CA GLN A 95 10.52 -34.50 0.65
C GLN A 95 11.27 -33.34 -0.02
N ASP A 96 12.09 -33.61 -1.03
CA ASP A 96 12.80 -32.58 -1.80
C ASP A 96 11.82 -31.67 -2.55
N LEU A 97 10.81 -32.24 -3.23
CA LEU A 97 9.76 -31.48 -3.90
C LEU A 97 8.93 -30.63 -2.91
N ALA A 98 8.65 -31.16 -1.72
CA ALA A 98 7.97 -30.41 -0.66
C ALA A 98 8.86 -29.25 -0.15
N GLY A 99 10.18 -29.46 -0.04
CA GLY A 99 11.15 -28.43 0.31
C GLY A 99 11.32 -27.33 -0.76
N GLU A 100 11.20 -27.69 -2.05
CA GLU A 100 11.19 -26.72 -3.14
C GLU A 100 9.90 -25.86 -3.14
N LYS A 101 8.73 -26.49 -2.97
CA LYS A 101 7.43 -25.80 -2.84
C LYS A 101 7.41 -24.89 -1.59
N VAL A 102 7.79 -25.45 -0.44
CA VAL A 102 8.60 -24.83 0.62
C VAL A 102 9.09 -23.40 0.35
N ARG A 103 10.28 -23.38 -0.25
CA ARG A 103 11.05 -22.20 -0.58
C ARG A 103 10.32 -21.28 -1.54
N ALA A 104 9.66 -21.82 -2.56
CA ALA A 104 8.90 -21.02 -3.52
C ALA A 104 7.72 -20.28 -2.87
N ALA A 105 7.04 -20.90 -1.92
CA ALA A 105 5.94 -20.29 -1.17
C ALA A 105 6.41 -19.14 -0.27
N LYS A 106 7.60 -19.28 0.33
CA LYS A 106 8.26 -18.19 1.08
C LYS A 106 8.86 -17.11 0.17
N ASP A 107 9.05 -17.40 -1.12
CA ASP A 107 9.62 -16.48 -2.11
C ASP A 107 8.55 -15.78 -2.97
N MET A 108 7.30 -15.85 -2.54
CA MET A 108 6.21 -15.01 -3.01
C MET A 108 5.58 -14.22 -1.88
N ALA A 109 5.01 -13.05 -2.18
CA ALA A 109 4.20 -12.28 -1.26
C ALA A 109 2.98 -11.66 -1.94
N PHE A 110 1.92 -11.46 -1.18
CA PHE A 110 0.72 -10.76 -1.62
C PHE A 110 0.57 -9.42 -0.92
N VAL A 111 0.27 -8.37 -1.68
CA VAL A 111 -0.05 -7.04 -1.17
C VAL A 111 -1.49 -6.75 -1.54
N PHE A 112 -2.34 -6.60 -0.53
CA PHE A 112 -3.77 -6.43 -0.73
C PHE A 112 -4.17 -4.97 -0.55
N ASP A 113 -4.79 -4.37 -1.56
CA ASP A 113 -5.77 -3.35 -1.27
C ASP A 113 -6.98 -3.94 -0.52
N ILE A 114 -7.78 -3.09 0.13
CA ILE A 114 -8.83 -3.50 1.05
C ILE A 114 -10.21 -3.23 0.46
N ASP A 115 -10.50 -1.98 0.15
CA ASP A 115 -11.82 -1.53 -0.24
C ASP A 115 -12.04 -1.84 -1.73
N GLY A 116 -13.02 -2.66 -2.07
CA GLY A 116 -13.22 -3.19 -3.42
C GLY A 116 -12.46 -4.49 -3.71
N VAL A 117 -11.60 -4.95 -2.80
CA VAL A 117 -10.86 -6.23 -2.93
C VAL A 117 -11.30 -7.25 -1.88
N LEU A 118 -11.28 -6.87 -0.60
CA LEU A 118 -11.61 -7.72 0.54
C LEU A 118 -12.97 -7.35 1.16
N VAL A 119 -13.33 -6.07 1.12
CA VAL A 119 -14.57 -5.54 1.69
C VAL A 119 -15.14 -4.40 0.83
N HIS A 120 -16.42 -4.09 1.02
CA HIS A 120 -17.06 -2.85 0.58
C HIS A 120 -17.55 -2.09 1.80
N GLY A 121 -16.76 -1.12 2.28
CA GLY A 121 -17.02 -0.52 3.59
C GLY A 121 -16.95 -1.60 4.68
N ASP A 122 -18.06 -1.88 5.33
CA ASP A 122 -18.14 -2.90 6.38
C ASP A 122 -18.68 -4.25 5.89
N ARG A 123 -19.02 -4.35 4.60
CA ARG A 123 -19.53 -5.58 3.98
C ARG A 123 -18.41 -6.45 3.45
N LEU A 124 -18.33 -7.69 3.93
CA LEU A 124 -17.39 -8.70 3.45
C LEU A 124 -17.59 -9.02 1.95
N ILE A 125 -16.49 -9.09 1.19
CA ILE A 125 -16.44 -9.83 -0.09
C ILE A 125 -16.10 -11.28 0.27
N PRO A 126 -17.01 -12.27 0.04
CA PRO A 126 -16.85 -13.63 0.56
C PRO A 126 -15.50 -14.28 0.20
N GLU A 127 -15.01 -14.02 -1.00
CA GLU A 127 -13.73 -14.50 -1.51
C GLU A 127 -12.53 -13.96 -0.73
N GLY A 128 -12.62 -12.76 -0.17
CA GLY A 128 -11.57 -12.17 0.67
C GLY A 128 -11.30 -12.98 1.93
N ARG A 129 -12.35 -13.49 2.58
CA ARG A 129 -12.20 -14.40 3.72
C ARG A 129 -11.49 -15.69 3.33
N ARG A 130 -11.90 -16.31 2.22
CA ARG A 130 -11.32 -17.59 1.79
C ARG A 130 -9.83 -17.45 1.45
N VAL A 131 -9.45 -16.35 0.81
CA VAL A 131 -8.04 -16.04 0.51
C VAL A 131 -7.21 -16.00 1.79
N LEU A 132 -7.68 -15.32 2.83
CA LEU A 132 -6.92 -15.22 4.07
C LEU A 132 -6.81 -16.56 4.80
N GLU A 133 -7.82 -17.43 4.72
CA GLU A 133 -7.71 -18.81 5.23
C GLU A 133 -6.58 -19.56 4.51
N ILE A 134 -6.56 -19.51 3.17
CA ILE A 134 -5.51 -20.15 2.35
C ILE A 134 -4.13 -19.61 2.73
N LEU A 135 -3.96 -18.29 2.76
CA LEU A 135 -2.67 -17.67 3.04
C LEU A 135 -2.20 -17.85 4.49
N ASN A 136 -3.11 -18.15 5.43
CA ASN A 136 -2.78 -18.38 6.84
C ASN A 136 -2.60 -19.86 7.21
N GLY A 137 -2.52 -20.76 6.22
CA GLY A 137 -2.16 -22.15 6.44
C GLY A 137 -3.21 -23.17 6.01
N ASP A 138 -4.40 -22.75 5.56
CA ASP A 138 -5.37 -23.67 4.96
C ASP A 138 -5.02 -23.95 3.49
N ASN A 139 -3.84 -24.54 3.28
CA ASN A 139 -3.27 -24.89 2.00
C ASN A 139 -2.45 -26.19 2.10
N GLU A 140 -2.08 -26.78 0.95
CA GLU A 140 -1.37 -28.06 0.87
C GLU A 140 -0.12 -28.16 1.75
N LEU A 141 0.56 -27.03 2.00
CA LEU A 141 1.81 -26.99 2.75
C LEU A 141 1.61 -26.74 4.25
N GLY A 142 0.40 -26.32 4.68
CA GLY A 142 0.12 -25.98 6.08
C GLY A 142 0.93 -24.79 6.60
N ILE A 143 1.53 -23.98 5.72
CA ILE A 143 2.35 -22.82 6.09
C ILE A 143 1.64 -21.52 5.74
N LYS A 144 2.04 -20.44 6.42
CA LYS A 144 1.65 -19.10 6.02
C LYS A 144 2.38 -18.70 4.73
N ILE A 145 1.66 -18.09 3.81
CA ILE A 145 2.23 -17.41 2.64
C ILE A 145 2.29 -15.91 3.00
N PRO A 146 3.45 -15.25 2.81
CA PRO A 146 3.63 -13.85 3.19
C PRO A 146 2.58 -12.94 2.54
N HIS A 147 1.96 -12.09 3.33
CA HIS A 147 1.04 -11.08 2.83
C HIS A 147 0.97 -9.87 3.74
N ILE A 148 0.68 -8.71 3.15
CA ILE A 148 0.45 -7.45 3.85
C ILE A 148 -0.78 -6.75 3.28
N PHE A 149 -1.30 -5.76 4.00
CA PHE A 149 -2.42 -4.94 3.58
C PHE A 149 -1.93 -3.51 3.35
N LEU A 150 -2.18 -2.99 2.14
CA LEU A 150 -1.77 -1.66 1.72
C LEU A 150 -2.99 -0.89 1.21
N THR A 151 -3.53 0.00 2.04
CA THR A 151 -4.75 0.74 1.74
C THR A 151 -4.51 2.24 1.70
N ASN A 152 -5.21 2.93 0.78
CA ASN A 152 -5.33 4.38 0.82
C ASN A 152 -6.44 4.85 1.79
N GLY A 153 -7.17 3.92 2.42
CA GLY A 153 -8.12 4.19 3.48
C GLY A 153 -7.44 4.73 4.76
N SER A 154 -8.14 5.62 5.46
CA SER A 154 -7.60 6.39 6.59
C SER A 154 -8.66 6.76 7.63
N GLY A 155 -8.22 7.42 8.70
CA GLY A 155 -9.10 8.14 9.63
C GLY A 155 -9.38 7.41 10.94
N LYS A 156 -8.70 6.28 11.18
CA LYS A 156 -8.69 5.54 12.45
C LYS A 156 -7.26 5.10 12.75
N PRO A 157 -6.89 4.93 14.03
CA PRO A 157 -5.68 4.21 14.40
C PRO A 157 -5.64 2.80 13.79
N GLU A 158 -4.44 2.35 13.41
CA GLU A 158 -4.22 1.06 12.77
C GLU A 158 -4.83 -0.07 13.59
N LEU A 159 -4.61 -0.08 14.92
CA LEU A 159 -5.15 -1.09 15.82
C LEU A 159 -6.68 -1.20 15.70
N ALA A 160 -7.38 -0.07 15.76
CA ALA A 160 -8.84 -0.05 15.65
C ALA A 160 -9.31 -0.54 14.28
N ARG A 161 -8.56 -0.24 13.21
CA ARG A 161 -8.88 -0.68 11.85
C ARG A 161 -8.62 -2.17 11.65
N VAL A 162 -7.49 -2.71 12.11
CA VAL A 162 -7.19 -4.15 11.99
C VAL A 162 -8.14 -5.00 12.84
N GLU A 163 -8.56 -4.54 14.02
CA GLU A 163 -9.56 -5.22 14.83
C GLU A 163 -10.92 -5.29 14.13
N GLN A 164 -11.33 -4.19 13.49
CA GLN A 164 -12.55 -4.14 12.70
C GLN A 164 -12.49 -5.12 11.52
N LEU A 165 -11.41 -5.06 10.74
CA LEU A 165 -11.21 -5.93 9.58
C LEU A 165 -11.11 -7.40 9.98
N SER A 166 -10.42 -7.70 11.09
CA SER A 166 -10.30 -9.07 11.61
C SER A 166 -11.66 -9.68 11.94
N LYS A 167 -12.59 -8.89 12.48
CA LYS A 167 -13.98 -9.33 12.76
C LYS A 167 -14.75 -9.60 11.47
N ILE A 168 -14.65 -8.72 10.47
CA ILE A 168 -15.35 -8.85 9.19
C ILE A 168 -14.84 -10.08 8.42
N LEU A 169 -13.52 -10.20 8.30
CA LEU A 169 -12.84 -11.25 7.55
C LEU A 169 -12.76 -12.58 8.31
N ARG A 170 -13.04 -12.56 9.62
CA ARG A 170 -12.92 -13.71 10.54
C ARG A 170 -11.52 -14.33 10.51
N ASN A 171 -10.51 -13.47 10.38
CA ASN A 171 -9.10 -13.85 10.33
C ASN A 171 -8.28 -12.77 11.07
N PRO A 172 -7.34 -13.13 11.96
CA PRO A 172 -6.57 -12.15 12.72
C PRO A 172 -5.60 -11.37 11.83
N ILE A 173 -5.61 -10.05 11.94
CA ILE A 173 -4.70 -9.14 11.22
C ILE A 173 -3.81 -8.42 12.23
N SER A 174 -2.48 -8.56 12.10
CA SER A 174 -1.51 -7.77 12.85
C SER A 174 -1.39 -6.36 12.29
N THR A 175 -1.12 -5.37 13.15
CA THR A 175 -0.69 -4.03 12.74
C THR A 175 0.65 -4.06 12.00
N ASP A 176 1.49 -5.07 12.26
CA ASP A 176 2.83 -5.20 11.68
C ASP A 176 2.82 -5.60 10.19
N GLN A 177 1.65 -5.96 9.66
CA GLN A 177 1.44 -6.24 8.23
C GLN A 177 0.43 -5.27 7.61
N PHE A 178 0.14 -4.13 8.26
CA PHE A 178 -0.95 -3.23 7.90
C PHE A 178 -0.45 -1.81 7.66
N ILE A 179 -0.72 -1.26 6.48
CA ILE A 179 -0.30 0.07 6.06
C ILE A 179 -1.53 0.86 5.60
N GLN A 180 -1.80 1.97 6.29
CA GLN A 180 -2.76 2.98 5.88
C GLN A 180 -2.06 4.13 5.15
N SER A 181 -2.85 4.98 4.48
CA SER A 181 -2.31 6.12 3.74
C SER A 181 -1.46 7.06 4.60
N HIS A 182 -1.84 7.29 5.86
CA HIS A 182 -1.12 8.15 6.79
C HIS A 182 0.03 7.45 7.54
N THR A 183 0.17 6.12 7.48
CA THR A 183 1.20 5.38 8.22
C THR A 183 2.62 5.85 7.90
N PRO A 184 3.02 6.06 6.62
CA PRO A 184 4.34 6.60 6.30
C PRO A 184 4.57 8.04 6.77
N MET A 185 3.50 8.81 7.03
CA MET A 185 3.61 10.20 7.49
C MET A 185 4.11 10.30 8.93
N ARG A 186 4.20 9.19 9.67
CA ARG A 186 4.79 9.16 11.02
C ARG A 186 6.21 9.73 11.07
N ALA A 187 6.99 9.57 10.00
CA ALA A 187 8.35 10.11 9.90
C ALA A 187 8.36 11.64 9.96
N LEU A 188 7.27 12.32 9.59
CA LEU A 188 7.17 13.78 9.62
C LEU A 188 7.14 14.35 11.05
N ALA A 189 6.88 13.53 12.06
CA ALA A 189 6.93 13.94 13.46
C ALA A 189 8.35 14.35 13.92
N GLU A 190 9.39 13.90 13.22
CA GLU A 190 10.78 14.31 13.49
C GLU A 190 11.08 15.73 12.99
N TYR A 191 10.34 16.20 11.98
CA TYR A 191 10.66 17.42 11.23
C TYR A 191 9.81 18.62 11.65
N TYR A 192 8.60 18.37 12.18
CA TYR A 192 7.63 19.42 12.47
C TYR A 192 7.17 19.36 13.92
N LYS A 193 7.15 20.52 14.58
CA LYS A 193 6.74 20.62 15.97
C LYS A 193 5.24 20.85 16.09
N THR A 194 4.75 21.93 15.45
CA THR A 194 3.34 22.32 15.47
C THR A 194 2.70 22.04 14.12
N VAL A 195 1.78 21.07 14.07
CA VAL A 195 1.14 20.64 12.82
C VAL A 195 -0.37 20.80 12.87
N LEU A 196 -0.97 21.21 11.75
CA LEU A 196 -2.41 21.08 11.53
C LEU A 196 -2.70 19.69 10.97
N VAL A 197 -3.50 18.89 11.66
CA VAL A 197 -3.95 17.58 11.20
C VAL A 197 -5.41 17.68 10.77
N VAL A 198 -5.67 17.38 9.50
CA VAL A 198 -6.98 17.52 8.85
C VAL A 198 -7.56 16.16 8.47
N GLY A 199 -8.88 16.03 8.65
CA GLY A 199 -9.67 14.89 8.21
C GLY A 199 -10.01 13.89 9.31
N GLY A 200 -10.74 12.85 8.91
CA GLY A 200 -11.19 11.78 9.80
C GLY A 200 -12.49 12.09 10.51
N GLU A 201 -12.95 11.15 11.32
CA GLU A 201 -14.17 11.30 12.11
C GLU A 201 -13.83 11.81 13.51
N GLY A 202 -14.41 12.95 13.89
CA GLY A 202 -14.14 13.59 15.18
C GLY A 202 -12.65 13.86 15.36
N TYR A 203 -12.07 13.32 16.44
CA TYR A 203 -10.67 13.56 16.82
C TYR A 203 -9.74 12.38 16.54
N LYS A 204 -10.20 11.37 15.80
CA LYS A 204 -9.41 10.16 15.55
C LYS A 204 -8.07 10.44 14.86
N CYS A 205 -8.02 11.44 13.96
CA CYS A 205 -6.74 11.81 13.35
C CYS A 205 -5.78 12.49 14.33
N ARG A 206 -6.27 13.17 15.37
CA ARG A 206 -5.43 13.66 16.47
C ARG A 206 -4.80 12.48 17.21
N GLU A 207 -5.60 11.48 17.57
CA GLU A 207 -5.11 10.28 18.27
C GLU A 207 -4.04 9.55 17.45
N VAL A 208 -4.23 9.42 16.14
CA VAL A 208 -3.23 8.85 15.21
C VAL A 208 -1.94 9.68 15.25
N ALA A 209 -2.03 11.00 15.15
CA ALA A 209 -0.85 11.87 15.21
C ALA A 209 -0.13 11.79 16.57
N GLU A 210 -0.88 11.71 17.68
CA GLU A 210 -0.31 11.52 19.02
C GLU A 210 0.44 10.18 19.11
N GLN A 211 -0.09 9.09 18.54
CA GLN A 211 0.57 7.77 18.49
C GLN A 211 1.84 7.77 17.62
N TYR A 212 1.86 8.56 16.55
CA TYR A 212 3.05 8.72 15.71
C TYR A 212 4.14 9.59 16.32
N GLY A 213 3.87 10.26 17.45
CA GLY A 213 4.84 11.06 18.19
C GLY A 213 4.87 12.53 17.80
N PHE A 214 3.87 13.06 17.09
CA PHE A 214 3.76 14.51 16.88
C PHE A 214 3.57 15.25 18.21
N GLN A 215 4.30 16.36 18.39
CA GLN A 215 4.40 17.04 19.68
C GLN A 215 3.25 18.01 19.93
N ASP A 216 2.95 18.90 18.97
CA ASP A 216 1.91 19.90 19.08
C ASP A 216 0.92 19.79 17.92
N ILE A 217 -0.22 19.19 18.21
CA ILE A 217 -1.22 18.84 17.20
C ILE A 217 -2.41 19.80 17.31
N VAL A 218 -2.69 20.46 16.20
CA VAL A 218 -3.86 21.33 16.00
C VAL A 218 -4.81 20.61 15.05
N VAL A 219 -6.11 20.66 15.33
CA VAL A 219 -7.14 20.18 14.39
C VAL A 219 -8.09 21.32 14.02
N PRO A 220 -8.85 21.23 12.92
CA PRO A 220 -9.77 22.29 12.49
C PRO A 220 -10.71 22.80 13.59
N ASN A 221 -11.23 21.91 14.43
CA ASN A 221 -12.11 22.28 15.54
C ASN A 221 -11.44 23.19 16.57
N ASP A 222 -10.13 23.08 16.81
CA ASP A 222 -9.41 23.98 17.72
C ASP A 222 -9.44 25.43 17.20
N ILE A 223 -9.30 25.58 15.88
CA ILE A 223 -9.26 26.87 15.18
C ILE A 223 -10.65 27.49 15.14
N VAL A 224 -11.69 26.71 14.82
CA VAL A 224 -13.09 27.16 14.86
C VAL A 224 -13.53 27.52 16.27
N ALA A 225 -13.06 26.79 17.29
CA ALA A 225 -13.33 27.12 18.68
C ALA A 225 -12.67 28.44 19.12
N TRP A 226 -11.54 28.80 18.52
CA TRP A 226 -10.83 30.06 18.76
C TRP A 226 -11.49 31.23 18.03
N ASP A 227 -11.73 31.09 16.73
CA ASP A 227 -12.38 32.10 15.90
C ASP A 227 -13.48 31.46 15.04
N PRO A 228 -14.75 31.55 15.47
CA PRO A 228 -15.86 30.95 14.75
C PRO A 228 -16.16 31.68 13.42
N THR A 229 -15.61 32.88 13.18
CA THR A 229 -15.85 33.63 11.95
C THR A 229 -15.23 32.97 10.72
N ILE A 230 -14.26 32.08 10.92
CA ILE A 230 -13.61 31.27 9.87
C ILE A 230 -14.59 30.29 9.21
N ALA A 231 -15.59 29.81 9.96
CA ALA A 231 -16.55 28.81 9.51
C ALA A 231 -18.00 29.37 9.57
N PRO A 232 -18.33 30.41 8.77
CA PRO A 232 -19.56 31.17 8.93
C PRO A 232 -20.85 30.36 8.70
N TYR A 233 -20.75 29.24 7.99
CA TYR A 233 -21.88 28.36 7.65
C TYR A 233 -21.94 27.10 8.50
N ARG A 234 -20.95 26.87 9.38
CA ARG A 234 -20.89 25.68 10.22
C ARG A 234 -21.66 25.90 11.51
N VAL A 235 -22.42 24.89 11.92
CA VAL A 235 -22.96 24.80 13.28
C VAL A 235 -21.95 24.05 14.13
N PHE A 236 -21.22 24.77 14.98
CA PHE A 236 -20.21 24.18 15.85
C PHE A 236 -20.87 23.68 17.15
N THR A 237 -20.89 22.37 17.35
CA THR A 237 -21.68 21.75 18.43
C THR A 237 -20.97 21.82 19.79
N ASP A 238 -21.74 21.62 20.87
CA ASP A 238 -21.19 21.61 22.23
C ASP A 238 -20.23 20.43 22.44
N GLU A 239 -20.48 19.27 21.81
CA GLU A 239 -19.57 18.12 21.86
C GLU A 239 -18.22 18.42 21.19
N GLU A 240 -18.25 19.09 20.03
CA GLU A 240 -17.04 19.52 19.33
C GLU A 240 -16.29 20.56 20.15
N ARG A 241 -16.99 21.52 20.77
CA ARG A 241 -16.37 22.53 21.63
C ARG A 241 -15.73 21.92 22.88
N ALA A 242 -16.39 20.96 23.51
CA ALA A 242 -15.92 20.32 24.76
C ALA A 242 -14.60 19.56 24.58
N THR A 243 -14.31 19.14 23.36
CA THR A 243 -13.14 18.31 22.99
C THR A 243 -12.06 19.10 22.25
N SER A 244 -12.33 20.37 21.93
CA SER A 244 -11.39 21.29 21.29
C SER A 244 -10.38 21.86 22.29
N ARG A 245 -9.17 22.16 21.80
CA ARG A 245 -8.06 22.76 22.55
C ARG A 245 -7.71 24.14 21.95
N PRO A 246 -8.63 25.14 21.99
CA PRO A 246 -8.39 26.44 21.36
C PRO A 246 -7.25 27.18 22.05
N ARG A 247 -6.51 27.96 21.26
CA ARG A 247 -5.44 28.84 21.73
C ARG A 247 -5.35 30.05 20.82
N ASP A 248 -4.54 31.05 21.19
CA ASP A 248 -4.36 32.24 20.38
C ASP A 248 -3.51 31.94 19.12
N PHE A 249 -4.19 31.62 18.02
CA PHE A 249 -3.55 31.32 16.74
C PHE A 249 -2.99 32.55 16.02
N SER A 250 -3.27 33.77 16.48
CA SER A 250 -2.55 34.98 16.00
C SER A 250 -1.09 35.04 16.49
N LYS A 251 -0.78 34.27 17.54
CA LYS A 251 0.55 34.19 18.17
C LYS A 251 1.24 32.85 17.97
N THR A 252 0.55 31.88 17.38
CA THR A 252 1.04 30.51 17.15
C THR A 252 1.28 30.32 15.65
N ASN A 253 2.46 29.83 15.28
CA ASN A 253 2.75 29.42 13.91
C ASN A 253 2.43 27.93 13.75
N ILE A 254 1.79 27.57 12.65
CA ILE A 254 1.67 26.19 12.19
C ILE A 254 2.85 25.91 11.26
N ASP A 255 3.62 24.87 11.51
CA ASP A 255 4.83 24.55 10.72
C ASP A 255 4.49 23.79 9.44
N ALA A 256 3.45 22.94 9.47
CA ALA A 256 3.03 22.13 8.33
C ALA A 256 1.57 21.69 8.44
N ILE A 257 0.96 21.39 7.29
CA ILE A 257 -0.41 20.87 7.17
C ILE A 257 -0.35 19.39 6.77
N MET A 258 -1.02 18.54 7.55
CA MET A 258 -1.10 17.10 7.36
C MET A 258 -2.55 16.70 7.10
N VAL A 259 -2.89 16.40 5.85
CA VAL A 259 -4.22 15.89 5.48
C VAL A 259 -4.20 14.37 5.59
N PHE A 260 -4.50 13.86 6.78
CA PHE A 260 -4.41 12.43 7.12
C PHE A 260 -5.55 11.61 6.50
N SER A 261 -6.73 12.20 6.35
CA SER A 261 -7.92 11.51 5.87
C SER A 261 -8.83 12.46 5.10
N ASP A 262 -9.87 11.92 4.47
CA ASP A 262 -10.98 12.72 3.93
C ASP A 262 -11.58 13.63 5.01
N SER A 263 -11.78 14.90 4.64
CA SER A 263 -12.50 15.88 5.45
C SER A 263 -14.00 15.55 5.52
N ARG A 264 -14.63 15.90 6.65
CA ARG A 264 -16.09 15.76 6.85
C ARG A 264 -16.83 17.09 6.73
N ASP A 265 -16.08 18.19 6.65
CA ASP A 265 -16.58 19.54 6.42
C ASP A 265 -15.63 20.25 5.45
N TYR A 266 -15.84 20.01 4.15
CA TYR A 266 -14.96 20.53 3.12
C TYR A 266 -14.87 22.06 3.15
N ALA A 267 -15.97 22.76 3.43
CA ALA A 267 -15.96 24.22 3.40
C ALA A 267 -15.03 24.79 4.48
N THR A 268 -15.19 24.32 5.72
CA THR A 268 -14.38 24.80 6.84
C THR A 268 -12.92 24.39 6.70
N ASP A 269 -12.66 23.12 6.39
CA ASP A 269 -11.29 22.61 6.29
C ASP A 269 -10.55 23.25 5.12
N MET A 270 -11.22 23.48 3.99
CA MET A 270 -10.62 24.21 2.86
C MET A 270 -10.29 25.66 3.22
N GLN A 271 -11.20 26.37 3.92
CA GLN A 271 -10.98 27.75 4.33
C GLN A 271 -9.76 27.85 5.27
N ILE A 272 -9.69 27.00 6.29
CA ILE A 272 -8.57 26.91 7.23
C ILE A 272 -7.24 26.65 6.51
N ILE A 273 -7.23 25.68 5.60
CA ILE A 273 -6.02 25.35 4.83
C ILE A 273 -5.62 26.53 3.94
N MET A 274 -6.57 27.19 3.27
CA MET A 274 -6.28 28.35 2.41
C MET A 274 -5.74 29.53 3.20
N ASP A 275 -6.28 29.82 4.39
CA ASP A 275 -5.77 30.89 5.25
C ASP A 275 -4.33 30.62 5.68
N LEU A 276 -4.01 29.38 6.06
CA LEU A 276 -2.65 29.00 6.41
C LEU A 276 -1.68 29.03 5.22
N LEU A 277 -2.07 28.49 4.07
CA LEU A 277 -1.22 28.48 2.87
C LEU A 277 -0.95 29.89 2.31
N ARG A 278 -1.83 30.86 2.63
CA ARG A 278 -1.68 32.27 2.25
C ARG A 278 -1.11 33.14 3.37
N SER A 279 -0.87 32.58 4.55
CA SER A 279 -0.35 33.33 5.70
C SER A 279 1.16 33.54 5.62
N GLU A 280 1.67 34.50 6.39
CA GLU A 280 3.11 34.66 6.62
C GLU A 280 3.58 33.53 7.56
N ASN A 281 4.25 32.52 6.99
CA ASN A 281 4.88 31.42 7.73
C ASN A 281 3.92 30.66 8.67
N GLY A 282 2.67 30.43 8.25
CA GLY A 282 1.70 29.63 8.99
C GLY A 282 1.02 30.35 10.15
N ARG A 283 1.03 31.68 10.18
CA ARG A 283 0.43 32.50 11.24
C ARG A 283 -0.95 33.04 10.84
N PHE A 284 -2.00 32.65 11.56
CA PHE A 284 -3.34 33.20 11.33
C PHE A 284 -3.40 34.72 11.51
N GLY A 285 -4.28 35.36 10.73
CA GLY A 285 -4.45 36.82 10.72
C GLY A 285 -3.41 37.58 9.90
N THR A 286 -2.53 36.88 9.17
CA THR A 286 -1.53 37.47 8.27
C THR A 286 -1.77 37.05 6.82
N VAL A 287 -1.20 37.79 5.87
CA VAL A 287 -1.23 37.45 4.44
C VAL A 287 0.17 37.61 3.87
N ALA A 288 0.71 36.54 3.30
CA ALA A 288 2.03 36.53 2.67
C ALA A 288 2.11 37.52 1.52
N LYS A 289 3.22 38.28 1.48
CA LYS A 289 3.52 39.16 0.34
C LYS A 289 4.01 38.36 -0.86
N ASP A 290 4.75 37.29 -0.59
CA ASP A 290 5.15 36.29 -1.57
C ASP A 290 4.52 34.93 -1.21
N PRO A 291 3.50 34.47 -1.95
CA PRO A 291 2.82 33.22 -1.66
C PRO A 291 3.72 31.99 -1.86
N VAL A 292 4.87 32.10 -2.53
CA VAL A 292 5.74 30.95 -2.80
C VAL A 292 6.79 30.76 -1.71
N SER A 293 7.47 31.83 -1.27
CA SER A 293 8.58 31.71 -0.30
C SER A 293 8.15 31.66 1.16
N GLN A 294 6.97 32.17 1.49
CA GLN A 294 6.48 32.27 2.88
C GLN A 294 5.42 31.21 3.22
N ARG A 295 5.09 30.30 2.29
CA ARG A 295 4.12 29.24 2.51
C ARG A 295 4.70 28.13 3.37
N ILE A 296 3.82 27.48 4.12
CA ILE A 296 4.12 26.24 4.84
C ILE A 296 3.85 25.02 3.94
N PRO A 297 4.56 23.90 4.14
CA PRO A 297 4.33 22.69 3.37
C PRO A 297 2.99 22.04 3.72
N ILE A 298 2.39 21.40 2.72
CA ILE A 298 1.18 20.59 2.86
C ILE A 298 1.41 19.18 2.33
N TYR A 299 0.95 18.22 3.11
CA TYR A 299 1.07 16.79 2.85
C TYR A 299 -0.31 16.15 2.78
N PHE A 300 -0.54 15.34 1.76
CA PHE A 300 -1.75 14.51 1.62
C PHE A 300 -1.38 13.05 1.80
N SER A 301 -2.17 12.31 2.58
CA SER A 301 -1.93 10.89 2.81
C SER A 301 -2.17 10.04 1.56
N GLN A 302 -3.02 10.47 0.63
CA GLN A 302 -3.34 9.74 -0.60
C GLN A 302 -3.80 10.64 -1.76
N GLY A 303 -3.78 10.11 -2.98
CA GLY A 303 -4.10 10.83 -4.22
C GLY A 303 -5.31 10.32 -5.02
N ASP A 304 -6.08 9.38 -4.49
CA ASP A 304 -7.23 8.76 -5.16
C ASP A 304 -8.38 9.74 -5.32
N MET A 305 -8.86 9.83 -6.55
CA MET A 305 -10.04 10.63 -6.87
C MET A 305 -11.32 9.99 -6.36
N LEU A 306 -11.40 8.67 -6.45
CA LEU A 306 -12.59 7.88 -6.18
C LEU A 306 -12.25 6.71 -5.24
N CYS A 307 -13.17 6.38 -4.35
CA CYS A 307 -13.11 5.20 -3.50
C CYS A 307 -14.41 4.38 -3.61
N PRO A 308 -14.32 3.04 -3.57
CA PRO A 308 -15.49 2.20 -3.48
C PRO A 308 -16.07 2.24 -2.07
N THR A 309 -17.41 2.27 -1.97
CA THR A 309 -18.13 2.19 -0.69
C THR A 309 -19.29 1.20 -0.84
N GLU A 310 -20.23 1.19 0.11
CA GLU A 310 -21.47 0.42 -0.03
C GLU A 310 -22.39 0.97 -1.15
N HIS A 311 -22.12 2.18 -1.65
CA HIS A 311 -22.87 2.77 -2.75
C HIS A 311 -22.47 2.14 -4.10
N PRO A 312 -23.40 1.93 -5.05
CA PRO A 312 -23.08 1.28 -6.34
C PRO A 312 -22.07 2.03 -7.21
N ILE A 313 -21.96 3.35 -7.03
CA ILE A 313 -21.04 4.21 -7.80
C ILE A 313 -19.95 4.70 -6.84
N PRO A 314 -18.65 4.58 -7.18
CA PRO A 314 -17.56 5.10 -6.36
C PRO A 314 -17.78 6.56 -5.94
N ARG A 315 -17.37 6.91 -4.71
CA ARG A 315 -17.51 8.26 -4.12
C ARG A 315 -16.21 9.04 -4.24
N MET A 316 -16.29 10.36 -4.21
CA MET A 316 -15.10 11.22 -4.18
C MET A 316 -14.27 10.94 -2.93
N SER A 317 -12.94 10.99 -3.08
CA SER A 317 -11.98 10.82 -2.00
C SER A 317 -10.95 11.97 -1.99
N GLN A 318 -9.89 11.86 -1.18
CA GLN A 318 -8.99 12.96 -0.83
C GLN A 318 -8.30 13.59 -2.05
N GLY A 319 -8.09 12.82 -3.13
CA GLY A 319 -7.59 13.36 -4.40
C GLY A 319 -8.50 14.46 -4.97
N THR A 320 -9.83 14.33 -4.83
CA THR A 320 -10.77 15.36 -5.27
C THR A 320 -10.68 16.61 -4.39
N PHE A 321 -10.56 16.43 -3.08
CA PHE A 321 -10.36 17.51 -2.11
C PHE A 321 -9.07 18.28 -2.40
N ARG A 322 -7.97 17.57 -2.66
CA ARG A 322 -6.67 18.11 -3.06
C ARG A 322 -6.77 18.97 -4.33
N ILE A 323 -7.39 18.46 -5.39
CA ILE A 323 -7.54 19.22 -6.65
C ILE A 323 -8.33 20.50 -6.43
N GLY A 324 -9.39 20.46 -5.61
CA GLY A 324 -10.13 21.66 -5.22
C GLY A 324 -9.24 22.69 -4.53
N LEU A 325 -8.45 22.28 -3.54
CA LEU A 325 -7.50 23.16 -2.85
C LEU A 325 -6.49 23.80 -3.80
N GLU A 326 -5.93 23.02 -4.72
CA GLU A 326 -4.99 23.52 -5.72
C GLU A 326 -5.60 24.57 -6.64
N ALA A 327 -6.80 24.31 -7.15
CA ALA A 327 -7.51 25.24 -8.01
C ALA A 327 -7.83 26.56 -7.27
N MET A 328 -8.28 26.47 -6.01
CA MET A 328 -8.52 27.65 -5.17
C MET A 328 -7.24 28.43 -4.89
N TYR A 329 -6.16 27.73 -4.53
CA TYR A 329 -4.87 28.38 -4.26
C TYR A 329 -4.35 29.12 -5.50
N LYS A 330 -4.42 28.48 -6.68
CA LYS A 330 -4.05 29.10 -7.95
C LYS A 330 -4.91 30.33 -8.25
N ALA A 331 -6.23 30.23 -8.08
CA ALA A 331 -7.15 31.34 -8.32
C ALA A 331 -6.90 32.52 -7.39
N LEU A 332 -6.56 32.26 -6.12
CA LEU A 332 -6.35 33.31 -5.10
C LEU A 332 -4.96 33.94 -5.14
N THR A 333 -3.94 33.22 -5.59
CA THR A 333 -2.54 33.67 -5.49
C THR A 333 -1.85 33.85 -6.84
N GLY A 334 -2.38 33.26 -7.92
CA GLY A 334 -1.71 33.13 -9.22
C GLY A 334 -0.59 32.09 -9.25
N ALA A 335 -0.17 31.56 -8.10
CA ALA A 335 0.90 30.58 -7.96
C ALA A 335 0.34 29.14 -7.91
N ASP A 336 1.11 28.19 -8.42
CA ASP A 336 0.78 26.77 -8.29
C ASP A 336 1.12 26.28 -6.87
N LEU A 337 0.18 25.56 -6.27
CA LEU A 337 0.38 24.97 -4.94
C LEU A 337 1.44 23.89 -5.03
N GLU A 338 2.45 23.97 -4.16
CA GLU A 338 3.40 22.88 -3.98
C GLU A 338 2.97 21.99 -2.82
N ARG A 339 3.00 20.68 -3.04
CA ARG A 339 2.51 19.67 -2.11
C ARG A 339 3.32 18.38 -2.20
N VAL A 340 3.19 17.57 -1.17
CA VAL A 340 3.66 16.17 -1.16
C VAL A 340 2.46 15.25 -0.99
N VAL A 341 2.44 14.15 -1.73
CA VAL A 341 1.37 13.15 -1.68
C VAL A 341 2.00 11.80 -1.37
N TYR A 342 1.40 11.12 -0.40
CA TYR A 342 1.69 9.73 -0.05
C TYR A 342 0.60 8.83 -0.64
N GLY A 343 0.56 7.58 -0.19
CA GLY A 343 -0.41 6.60 -0.63
C GLY A 343 -0.07 6.09 -2.02
N LYS A 344 -0.78 5.06 -2.45
CA LYS A 344 -0.68 4.54 -3.82
C LYS A 344 -1.11 5.65 -4.81
N PRO A 345 -0.45 5.81 -5.97
CA PRO A 345 0.64 4.99 -6.51
C PRO A 345 2.06 5.48 -6.19
N GLU A 346 2.26 6.26 -5.13
CA GLU A 346 3.53 6.95 -4.88
C GLU A 346 4.65 6.01 -4.43
N LEU A 347 5.86 6.23 -4.95
CA LEU A 347 7.03 5.36 -4.72
C LEU A 347 7.34 5.19 -3.24
N ALA A 348 7.17 6.25 -2.45
CA ALA A 348 7.43 6.23 -1.01
C ALA A 348 6.60 5.17 -0.29
N THR A 349 5.34 5.00 -0.69
CA THR A 349 4.43 4.01 -0.10
C THR A 349 4.83 2.58 -0.42
N TYR A 350 5.32 2.32 -1.65
CA TYR A 350 5.78 0.97 -2.02
C TYR A 350 7.13 0.61 -1.40
N LYS A 351 8.05 1.57 -1.25
CA LYS A 351 9.30 1.36 -0.49
C LYS A 351 9.03 1.06 0.98
N TYR A 352 8.09 1.78 1.59
CA TYR A 352 7.67 1.48 2.96
C TYR A 352 7.04 0.08 3.05
N ALA A 353 6.27 -0.32 2.04
CA ALA A 353 5.71 -1.66 1.97
C ALA A 353 6.78 -2.76 1.87
N ASP A 354 7.91 -2.54 1.19
CA ASP A 354 9.05 -3.46 1.21
C ASP A 354 9.59 -3.68 2.63
N GLU A 355 9.80 -2.62 3.40
CA GLU A 355 10.27 -2.73 4.80
C GLU A 355 9.29 -3.55 5.66
N VAL A 356 8.00 -3.31 5.48
CA VAL A 356 6.94 -4.06 6.18
C VAL A 356 6.92 -5.52 5.75
N ILE A 357 7.09 -5.83 4.46
CA ILE A 357 7.17 -7.22 3.96
C ILE A 357 8.39 -7.93 4.55
N ALA A 358 9.57 -7.29 4.54
CA ALA A 358 10.80 -7.87 5.08
C ALA A 358 10.69 -8.15 6.59
N SER A 359 10.16 -7.20 7.36
CA SER A 359 9.88 -7.37 8.79
C SER A 359 8.84 -8.47 9.03
N TRP A 360 7.77 -8.52 8.23
CA TRP A 360 6.74 -9.55 8.37
C TRP A 360 7.28 -10.95 8.05
N MET A 361 8.15 -11.06 7.04
CA MET A 361 8.89 -12.28 6.69
C MET A 361 9.76 -12.79 7.86
N GLU A 362 10.47 -11.89 8.54
CA GLU A 362 11.20 -12.23 9.77
C GLU A 362 10.25 -12.79 10.84
N GLN A 363 9.10 -12.15 11.06
CA GLN A 363 8.13 -12.61 12.07
C GLN A 363 7.51 -13.98 11.78
N ILE A 364 7.16 -14.28 10.53
CA ILE A 364 6.43 -15.52 10.18
C ILE A 364 7.35 -16.68 9.75
N HIS A 365 8.58 -16.38 9.32
CA HIS A 365 9.52 -17.36 8.76
C HIS A 365 10.94 -17.29 9.31
N ASN A 366 11.27 -16.29 10.15
CA ASN A 366 12.63 -16.03 10.66
C ASN A 366 13.64 -15.88 9.50
N ASP A 367 13.22 -15.11 8.48
CA ASP A 367 13.94 -14.88 7.22
C ASP A 367 13.68 -13.45 6.73
N GLU A 368 14.35 -12.46 7.33
CA GLU A 368 14.29 -11.03 6.94
C GLU A 368 14.81 -10.80 5.52
N ARG A 369 13.92 -10.91 4.53
CA ARG A 369 14.21 -10.61 3.13
C ARG A 369 12.95 -10.25 2.37
N LEU A 370 13.14 -9.63 1.21
CA LEU A 370 12.08 -9.42 0.24
C LEU A 370 11.88 -10.68 -0.62
N PRO A 371 10.65 -11.20 -0.73
CA PRO A 371 10.30 -12.24 -1.69
C PRO A 371 10.49 -11.77 -3.14
N ALA A 372 10.98 -12.65 -4.01
CA ALA A 372 11.23 -12.30 -5.41
C ALA A 372 9.94 -12.04 -6.21
N ASN A 373 8.83 -12.69 -5.83
CA ASN A 373 7.56 -12.60 -6.54
C ASN A 373 6.49 -11.91 -5.68
N VAL A 374 6.40 -10.57 -5.78
CA VAL A 374 5.36 -9.80 -5.10
C VAL A 374 4.17 -9.57 -6.05
N TYR A 375 2.97 -9.77 -5.52
CA TYR A 375 1.69 -9.63 -6.22
C TYR A 375 0.83 -8.53 -5.57
N MET A 376 0.71 -7.38 -6.22
CA MET A 376 -0.23 -6.32 -5.85
C MET A 376 -1.64 -6.68 -6.34
N ILE A 377 -2.59 -6.83 -5.43
CA ILE A 377 -3.98 -7.10 -5.76
C ILE A 377 -4.82 -5.87 -5.44
N GLY A 378 -5.43 -5.29 -6.47
CA GLY A 378 -6.17 -4.04 -6.36
C GLY A 378 -7.32 -3.92 -7.34
N ASP A 379 -8.22 -2.99 -7.08
CA ASP A 379 -9.41 -2.73 -7.89
C ASP A 379 -9.29 -1.43 -8.70
N ASN A 380 -8.28 -0.59 -8.42
CA ASN A 380 -8.14 0.74 -9.01
C ASN A 380 -6.90 0.84 -9.92
N PRO A 381 -7.09 0.92 -11.26
CA PRO A 381 -5.99 1.03 -12.21
C PRO A 381 -5.10 2.27 -11.98
N ALA A 382 -5.68 3.38 -11.53
CA ALA A 382 -4.98 4.65 -11.32
C ALA A 382 -4.23 4.73 -9.98
N SER A 383 -4.31 3.66 -9.16
CA SER A 383 -3.69 3.58 -7.84
C SER A 383 -2.88 2.29 -7.68
N ASP A 384 -3.56 1.15 -7.53
CA ASP A 384 -2.91 -0.13 -7.24
C ASP A 384 -2.06 -0.63 -8.40
N ILE A 385 -2.63 -0.59 -9.61
CA ILE A 385 -2.04 -1.23 -10.78
C ILE A 385 -0.90 -0.40 -11.32
N ILE A 386 -1.10 0.91 -11.51
CA ILE A 386 -0.01 1.79 -11.94
C ILE A 386 1.12 1.82 -10.90
N GLY A 387 0.81 1.85 -9.60
CA GLY A 387 1.80 1.83 -8.53
C GLY A 387 2.63 0.55 -8.52
N GLY A 388 1.97 -0.62 -8.52
CA GLY A 388 2.66 -1.91 -8.56
C GLY A 388 3.50 -2.09 -9.84
N ASN A 389 2.97 -1.70 -10.99
CA ASN A 389 3.71 -1.78 -12.25
C ASN A 389 4.94 -0.86 -12.26
N MET A 390 4.81 0.37 -11.76
CA MET A 390 5.94 1.32 -11.66
C MET A 390 7.02 0.82 -10.71
N TYR A 391 6.63 0.12 -9.65
CA TYR A 391 7.55 -0.48 -8.70
C TYR A 391 8.22 -1.77 -9.22
N GLY A 392 7.60 -2.43 -10.20
CA GLY A 392 8.08 -3.69 -10.77
C GLY A 392 7.47 -4.94 -10.15
N TRP A 393 6.38 -4.80 -9.40
CA TRP A 393 5.61 -5.93 -8.88
C TRP A 393 4.66 -6.50 -9.94
N ASN A 394 4.26 -7.76 -9.76
CA ASN A 394 3.18 -8.36 -10.53
C ASN A 394 1.86 -7.73 -10.05
N THR A 395 1.01 -7.28 -10.96
CA THR A 395 -0.25 -6.62 -10.58
C THR A 395 -1.47 -7.42 -11.06
N CYS A 396 -2.40 -7.65 -10.14
CA CYS A 396 -3.66 -8.34 -10.36
C CYS A 396 -4.81 -7.35 -10.20
N LEU A 397 -5.53 -7.06 -11.28
CA LEU A 397 -6.71 -6.19 -11.25
C LEU A 397 -7.97 -7.01 -10.99
N VAL A 398 -8.74 -6.69 -9.96
CA VAL A 398 -10.01 -7.35 -9.66
C VAL A 398 -11.20 -6.51 -10.10
N ARG A 399 -12.32 -7.17 -10.45
CA ARG A 399 -13.56 -6.51 -10.91
C ARG A 399 -14.58 -6.25 -9.79
N THR A 400 -14.15 -6.37 -8.54
CA THR A 400 -15.01 -6.23 -7.37
C THR A 400 -15.07 -4.79 -6.84
N GLY A 401 -14.51 -3.80 -7.52
CA GLY A 401 -14.45 -2.42 -7.01
C GLY A 401 -14.61 -1.35 -8.08
N VAL A 402 -13.69 -0.37 -8.10
CA VAL A 402 -13.66 0.78 -9.02
C VAL A 402 -13.63 0.31 -10.47
N TYR A 403 -12.75 -0.64 -10.80
CA TYR A 403 -12.71 -1.21 -12.14
C TYR A 403 -13.83 -2.24 -12.35
N GLN A 404 -14.66 -1.99 -13.37
CA GLN A 404 -15.71 -2.92 -13.82
C GLN A 404 -15.65 -3.14 -15.34
N GLY A 405 -14.54 -2.77 -15.97
CA GLY A 405 -14.36 -2.83 -17.42
C GLY A 405 -14.19 -4.25 -17.99
N GLU A 406 -14.43 -4.36 -19.29
CA GLU A 406 -14.08 -5.56 -20.07
C GLU A 406 -12.59 -5.57 -20.41
N GLY A 407 -11.98 -6.76 -20.40
CA GLY A 407 -10.55 -6.87 -20.66
C GLY A 407 -9.69 -6.23 -19.57
N ASN A 408 -8.57 -5.64 -19.98
CA ASN A 408 -7.60 -4.96 -19.13
C ASN A 408 -7.70 -3.44 -19.31
N ASP A 409 -7.31 -2.67 -18.30
CA ASP A 409 -7.38 -1.21 -18.38
C ASP A 409 -6.47 -0.68 -19.49
N ASP A 410 -7.00 0.23 -20.32
CA ASP A 410 -6.30 0.74 -21.49
C ASP A 410 -5.08 1.62 -21.14
N ASN A 411 -5.11 2.29 -19.98
CA ASN A 411 -4.08 3.24 -19.57
C ASN A 411 -3.05 2.62 -18.64
N ASN A 412 -3.52 1.75 -17.75
CA ASN A 412 -2.76 1.12 -16.67
C ASN A 412 -3.06 -0.39 -16.65
N PRO A 413 -2.67 -1.13 -17.70
CA PRO A 413 -2.96 -2.56 -17.78
C PRO A 413 -2.25 -3.34 -16.68
N ALA A 414 -2.98 -4.23 -16.02
CA ALA A 414 -2.41 -5.15 -15.05
C ALA A 414 -1.42 -6.11 -15.72
N SER A 415 -0.19 -6.15 -15.21
CA SER A 415 0.91 -6.97 -15.73
C SER A 415 0.69 -8.47 -15.57
N PHE A 416 0.02 -8.91 -14.49
CA PHE A 416 -0.25 -10.32 -14.25
C PHE A 416 -1.57 -10.79 -14.84
N GLY A 417 -2.63 -9.99 -14.68
CA GLY A 417 -3.93 -10.30 -15.25
C GLY A 417 -5.09 -9.57 -14.59
N VAL A 418 -6.28 -9.82 -15.13
CA VAL A 418 -7.54 -9.24 -14.65
C VAL A 418 -8.49 -10.36 -14.26
N PHE A 419 -8.96 -10.32 -13.03
CA PHE A 419 -9.66 -11.40 -12.37
C PHE A 419 -11.06 -10.98 -11.97
N LYS A 420 -11.97 -11.95 -11.82
CA LYS A 420 -13.33 -11.66 -11.34
C LYS A 420 -13.29 -11.16 -9.90
N ASN A 421 -12.48 -11.78 -9.06
CA ASN A 421 -12.37 -11.49 -7.62
C ASN A 421 -10.96 -11.83 -7.11
N VAL A 422 -10.71 -11.48 -5.84
CA VAL A 422 -9.44 -11.70 -5.15
C VAL A 422 -9.03 -13.19 -5.08
N LEU A 423 -9.98 -14.11 -4.95
CA LEU A 423 -9.69 -15.55 -4.85
C LEU A 423 -9.11 -16.11 -6.15
N GLU A 424 -9.68 -15.73 -7.29
CA GLU A 424 -9.17 -16.16 -8.60
C GLU A 424 -7.75 -15.62 -8.85
N ALA A 425 -7.48 -14.37 -8.48
CA ALA A 425 -6.16 -13.76 -8.59
C ALA A 425 -5.12 -14.53 -7.77
N VAL A 426 -5.39 -14.77 -6.48
CA VAL A 426 -4.47 -15.47 -5.56
C VAL A 426 -4.24 -16.91 -5.99
N GLN A 427 -5.29 -17.65 -6.35
CA GLN A 427 -5.15 -19.03 -6.81
C GLN A 427 -4.32 -19.12 -8.10
N THR A 428 -4.48 -18.15 -9.00
CA THR A 428 -3.71 -18.11 -10.25
C THR A 428 -2.23 -17.83 -9.99
N ALA A 429 -1.93 -16.86 -9.12
CA ALA A 429 -0.56 -16.55 -8.69
C ALA A 429 0.10 -17.76 -7.99
N ILE A 430 -0.60 -18.38 -7.03
CA ILE A 430 -0.09 -19.57 -6.34
C ILE A 430 0.16 -20.72 -7.32
N ARG A 431 -0.73 -20.98 -8.29
CA ARG A 431 -0.52 -22.02 -9.30
C ARG A 431 0.66 -21.73 -10.23
N LYS A 432 0.96 -20.46 -10.51
CA LYS A 432 2.14 -20.08 -11.30
C LYS A 432 3.42 -20.47 -10.57
N GLU A 433 3.50 -20.21 -9.27
CA GLU A 433 4.71 -20.42 -8.49
C GLU A 433 4.85 -21.84 -7.91
N LEU A 434 3.75 -22.48 -7.51
CA LEU A 434 3.75 -23.80 -6.83
C LEU A 434 3.24 -24.96 -7.70
N GLY A 435 2.77 -24.67 -8.91
CA GLY A 435 2.26 -25.65 -9.87
C GLY A 435 0.73 -25.77 -9.91
N LYS A 436 0.20 -26.25 -11.04
CA LYS A 436 -1.24 -26.31 -11.31
C LYS A 436 -2.02 -27.25 -10.39
N GLU A 437 -1.35 -28.29 -9.90
CA GLU A 437 -1.92 -29.32 -9.02
C GLU A 437 -1.93 -28.91 -7.54
N PHE A 438 -1.49 -27.68 -7.21
CA PHE A 438 -1.47 -27.21 -5.83
C PHE A 438 -2.88 -27.19 -5.22
N ARG A 439 -3.02 -27.80 -4.04
CA ARG A 439 -4.29 -27.87 -3.32
C ARG A 439 -4.44 -26.67 -2.37
N PHE A 440 -5.60 -26.02 -2.44
CA PHE A 440 -5.95 -24.84 -1.66
C PHE A 440 -6.72 -25.19 -0.38
N GLU A 441 -6.37 -26.32 0.22
CA GLU A 441 -6.94 -26.83 1.47
C GLU A 441 -5.87 -27.60 2.21
N PHE A 442 -5.90 -27.52 3.54
CA PHE A 442 -5.06 -28.34 4.40
C PHE A 442 -5.74 -29.71 4.61
N ASP A 443 -5.06 -30.77 4.21
CA ASP A 443 -5.55 -32.14 4.38
C ASP A 443 -4.91 -32.79 5.61
N GLU A 444 -5.62 -32.71 6.75
CA GLU A 444 -5.19 -33.34 8.00
C GLU A 444 -4.94 -34.86 7.87
N LYS A 445 -5.62 -35.52 6.93
CA LYS A 445 -5.55 -36.98 6.77
C LYS A 445 -4.28 -37.45 6.06
N THR A 446 -3.66 -36.60 5.24
CA THR A 446 -2.40 -36.95 4.56
C THR A 446 -1.17 -36.76 5.46
N ILE A 447 -1.28 -36.01 6.56
CA ILE A 447 -0.14 -35.68 7.45
C ILE A 447 -0.21 -36.46 8.78
N ASN A 448 -1.39 -36.90 9.22
CA ASN A 448 -1.53 -37.65 10.48
C ASN A 448 -1.44 -39.18 10.25
N PRO A 449 -0.32 -39.85 10.59
CA PRO A 449 -0.16 -41.30 10.41
C PRO A 449 -1.11 -42.14 11.28
N VAL A 450 -1.78 -41.55 12.28
CA VAL A 450 -2.74 -42.26 13.14
C VAL A 450 -4.06 -42.55 12.41
N LEU A 451 -4.42 -41.76 11.39
CA LEU A 451 -5.64 -41.97 10.58
C LEU A 451 -5.41 -42.91 9.39
N HIS A 452 -4.17 -43.33 9.13
CA HIS A 452 -3.85 -44.48 8.27
C HIS A 452 -4.03 -45.82 9.01
N GLY A 453 -5.08 -45.91 9.83
CA GLY A 453 -5.58 -47.17 10.37
C GLY A 453 -6.42 -47.86 9.31
N SER A 454 -5.78 -48.65 8.47
CA SER A 454 -6.44 -49.71 7.71
C SER A 454 -7.26 -50.56 8.67
N GLY A 455 -8.59 -50.33 8.69
CA GLY A 455 -9.56 -51.25 9.25
C GLY A 455 -9.60 -52.53 8.40
N VAL A 456 -8.56 -53.35 8.51
CA VAL A 456 -8.63 -54.74 8.08
C VAL A 456 -9.27 -55.48 9.25
N SER A 457 -10.56 -55.71 9.08
CA SER A 457 -11.32 -56.73 9.78
C SER A 457 -10.53 -58.04 9.83
N ALA A 458 -10.36 -58.60 11.02
CA ALA A 458 -10.01 -60.00 11.18
C ALA A 458 -10.90 -60.60 12.27
N ILE A 459 -11.82 -61.44 11.79
CA ILE A 459 -12.38 -62.59 12.50
C ILE A 459 -11.22 -63.54 12.85
#